data_AF-A0A3D0X984-F1
#
_entry.id   AF-A0A3D0X984-F1
#
_cell.length_a   1.000
_cell.length_b   1.000
_cell.length_c   1.000
_cell.angle_alpha   90.00
_cell.angle_beta   90.00
_cell.angle_gamma   90.00
#
_symmetry.space_group_name_H-M   'P 1'
#
loop_
_entity.id
_entity.type
_entity.pdbx_description
1 polymer ?
#
loop_
_entity_poly.entity_id
_entity_poly.type
_entity_poly.pdbx_seq_one_letter_code
_entity_poly.pdbx_strand_id
1 'polypeptide(L)'
;MLKLAQRRGITPMFYDKLEIKKLILAVNDVSLLESIYDENLRKLEVYDRDNGTDYMNFLRMYLKYDGSVQKVAQETFVHRNTINYQLAKIKKILGNNLKTFDERFKIILAFEIRDIL
;
A
#
# COMPACT_ATOMS: atom_id res chain seq x y z
N MET A 1 22.21 12.29 -8.56
CA MET A 1 21.12 12.45 -7.58
C MET A 1 19.97 13.29 -8.15
N LEU A 2 20.19 14.52 -8.65
CA LEU A 2 19.18 15.29 -9.42
C LEU A 2 18.77 14.66 -10.78
N LYS A 3 19.66 13.88 -11.42
CA LYS A 3 19.40 13.25 -12.73
C LYS A 3 18.28 12.20 -12.74
N LEU A 4 17.97 11.56 -11.61
CA LEU A 4 16.90 10.56 -11.52
C LEU A 4 15.52 11.22 -11.35
N ALA A 5 15.41 12.28 -10.54
CA ALA A 5 14.19 13.06 -10.38
C ALA A 5 13.75 13.76 -11.68
N GLN A 6 14.72 14.28 -12.45
CA GLN A 6 14.45 14.89 -13.76
C GLN A 6 13.95 13.90 -14.82
N ARG A 7 14.21 12.59 -14.68
CA ARG A 7 13.79 11.59 -15.67
C ARG A 7 12.29 11.26 -15.64
N ARG A 8 11.57 11.59 -14.56
CA ARG A 8 10.12 11.30 -14.41
C ARG A 8 9.26 12.49 -14.00
N GLY A 9 9.80 13.71 -13.98
CA GLY A 9 9.02 14.92 -13.65
C GLY A 9 8.54 14.99 -12.20
N ILE A 10 9.20 14.29 -11.27
CA ILE A 10 8.80 14.24 -9.86
C ILE A 10 9.49 15.39 -9.10
N THR A 11 8.69 16.20 -8.40
CA THR A 11 9.17 17.31 -7.55
C THR A 11 10.15 16.78 -6.49
N PRO A 12 11.24 17.51 -6.14
CA PRO A 12 12.20 17.05 -5.14
C PRO A 12 11.56 16.99 -3.74
N MET A 13 10.91 15.88 -3.40
CA MET A 13 10.52 15.59 -2.03
C MET A 13 11.76 15.17 -1.24
N PHE A 14 11.91 15.76 -0.05
CA PHE A 14 12.99 15.52 0.91
C PHE A 14 13.41 14.04 0.94
N TYR A 15 14.59 13.77 0.38
CA TYR A 15 15.12 12.45 0.03
C TYR A 15 15.55 11.59 1.24
N ASP A 16 15.40 12.14 2.45
CA ASP A 16 15.88 11.54 3.70
C ASP A 16 14.91 10.50 4.29
N LYS A 17 13.65 10.44 3.82
CA LYS A 17 12.66 9.42 4.24
C LYS A 17 12.41 8.31 3.22
N LEU A 18 13.24 8.21 2.18
CA LEU A 18 12.91 7.52 0.93
C LEU A 18 13.77 6.29 0.62
N GLU A 19 14.32 5.57 1.61
CA GLU A 19 15.26 4.46 1.35
C GLU A 19 14.72 3.41 0.38
N ILE A 20 13.48 2.93 0.58
CA ILE A 20 12.87 1.94 -0.33
C ILE A 20 12.48 2.57 -1.68
N LYS A 21 12.05 3.83 -1.70
CA LYS A 21 11.68 4.53 -2.94
C LYS A 21 12.89 4.77 -3.84
N LYS A 22 14.10 4.93 -3.28
CA LYS A 22 15.36 4.98 -4.06
C LYS A 22 15.58 3.68 -4.83
N LEU A 23 15.34 2.54 -4.18
CA LEU A 23 15.45 1.22 -4.82
C LEU A 23 14.42 1.06 -5.93
N ILE A 24 13.16 1.44 -5.68
CA ILE A 24 12.10 1.37 -6.69
C ILE A 24 12.42 2.26 -7.90
N LEU A 25 12.84 3.51 -7.66
CA LEU A 25 13.22 4.45 -8.74
C LEU A 25 14.44 4.00 -9.55
N ALA A 26 15.30 3.13 -8.99
CA ALA A 26 16.44 2.56 -9.70
C ALA A 26 16.03 1.40 -10.64
N VAL A 27 14.82 0.86 -10.50
CA VAL A 27 14.29 -0.17 -11.41
C VAL A 27 13.88 0.50 -12.72
N ASN A 28 14.58 0.14 -13.81
CA ASN A 28 14.28 0.65 -15.15
C ASN A 28 13.05 -0.02 -15.77
N ASP A 29 12.76 -1.26 -15.38
CA ASP A 29 11.63 -2.04 -15.88
C ASP A 29 10.32 -1.63 -15.17
N VAL A 30 9.58 -0.71 -15.80
CA VAL A 30 8.28 -0.24 -15.30
C VAL A 30 7.25 -1.38 -15.30
N SER A 31 7.32 -2.30 -16.26
CA SER A 31 6.36 -3.40 -16.37
C SER A 31 6.44 -4.37 -15.18
N LEU A 32 7.66 -4.59 -14.65
CA LEU A 32 7.86 -5.34 -13.42
C LEU A 32 7.25 -4.62 -12.21
N LEU A 33 7.36 -3.30 -12.13
CA LEU A 33 6.76 -2.53 -11.04
C LEU A 33 5.22 -2.59 -11.11
N GLU A 34 4.67 -2.41 -12.31
CA GLU A 34 3.24 -2.55 -12.57
C GLU A 34 2.74 -3.96 -12.22
N SER A 35 3.49 -5.02 -12.56
CA SER A 35 3.09 -6.39 -12.23
C SER A 35 3.04 -6.63 -10.72
N ILE A 36 4.02 -6.12 -9.96
CA ILE A 36 4.01 -6.22 -8.49
C ILE A 36 2.80 -5.49 -7.90
N TYR A 37 2.49 -4.29 -8.42
CA TYR A 37 1.30 -3.57 -8.01
C TYR A 37 0.02 -4.35 -8.34
N ASP A 38 -0.07 -4.88 -9.56
CA ASP A 38 -1.25 -5.57 -10.06
C ASP A 38 -1.56 -6.85 -9.30
N GLU A 39 -0.52 -7.64 -9.04
CA GLU A 39 -0.63 -8.89 -8.28
C GLU A 39 -1.13 -8.68 -6.85
N ASN A 40 -0.84 -7.53 -6.25
CA ASN A 40 -1.04 -7.30 -4.81
C ASN A 40 -2.17 -6.35 -4.46
N LEU A 41 -2.50 -5.37 -5.31
CA LEU A 41 -3.45 -4.30 -4.97
C LEU A 41 -4.54 -4.06 -6.03
N ARG A 42 -4.37 -4.48 -7.30
CA ARG A 42 -5.36 -4.20 -8.35
C ARG A 42 -6.75 -4.72 -8.01
N LYS A 43 -6.84 -5.93 -7.43
CA LYS A 43 -8.14 -6.51 -7.02
C LYS A 43 -8.87 -5.64 -6.00
N LEU A 44 -8.14 -5.02 -5.08
CA LEU A 44 -8.71 -4.16 -4.06
C LEU A 44 -9.11 -2.79 -4.63
N GLU A 45 -8.28 -2.22 -5.50
CA GLU A 45 -8.60 -0.97 -6.20
C GLU A 45 -9.86 -1.11 -7.06
N VAL A 46 -9.96 -2.20 -7.84
CA VAL A 46 -11.15 -2.52 -8.64
C VAL A 46 -12.37 -2.68 -7.73
N TYR A 47 -12.22 -3.39 -6.60
CA TYR A 47 -13.31 -3.55 -5.65
C TYR A 47 -13.80 -2.21 -5.08
N ASP A 48 -12.89 -1.33 -4.67
CA ASP A 48 -13.24 0.00 -4.16
C ASP A 48 -14.00 0.82 -5.20
N ARG A 49 -13.51 0.85 -6.45
CA ARG A 49 -14.18 1.55 -7.54
C ARG A 49 -15.58 1.00 -7.81
N ASP A 50 -15.72 -0.32 -7.86
CA ASP A 50 -16.96 -0.97 -8.28
C ASP A 50 -18.02 -1.00 -7.15
N ASN A 51 -17.61 -0.89 -5.88
CA ASN A 51 -18.49 -0.97 -4.71
C ASN A 51 -18.58 0.34 -3.91
N GLY A 52 -17.84 1.39 -4.29
CA GLY A 52 -17.79 2.66 -3.57
C GLY A 52 -17.19 2.55 -2.17
N THR A 53 -16.29 1.58 -1.94
CA THR A 53 -15.60 1.39 -0.66
C THR A 53 -14.27 2.16 -0.62
N ASP A 54 -13.69 2.26 0.57
CA ASP A 54 -12.39 2.94 0.80
C ASP A 54 -11.37 2.00 1.46
N TYR A 55 -11.32 0.76 0.99
CA TYR A 55 -10.48 -0.28 1.59
C TYR A 55 -8.99 -0.08 1.31
N MET A 56 -8.62 0.54 0.19
CA MET A 56 -7.23 0.88 -0.13
C MET A 56 -6.65 1.83 0.94
N ASN A 57 -7.37 2.90 1.30
CA ASN A 57 -6.91 3.83 2.33
C ASN A 57 -6.92 3.19 3.71
N PHE A 58 -7.98 2.44 4.04
CA PHE A 58 -8.05 1.70 5.30
C PHE A 58 -6.88 0.71 5.45
N LEU A 59 -6.55 -0.05 4.40
CA LEU A 59 -5.45 -1.00 4.42
C LEU A 59 -4.10 -0.29 4.63
N ARG A 60 -3.87 0.82 3.93
CA ARG A 60 -2.67 1.64 4.11
C ARG A 60 -2.55 2.14 5.55
N MET A 61 -3.65 2.60 6.16
CA MET A 61 -3.68 3.01 7.56
C MET A 61 -3.39 1.83 8.51
N TYR A 62 -3.99 0.66 8.28
CA TYR A 62 -3.71 -0.54 9.06
C TYR A 62 -2.23 -0.92 9.03
N LEU A 63 -1.60 -0.86 7.86
CA LEU A 63 -0.17 -1.15 7.70
C LEU A 63 0.71 -0.09 8.38
N LYS A 64 0.33 1.19 8.30
CA LYS A 64 1.01 2.30 9.00
C LYS A 64 1.06 2.10 10.52
N TYR A 65 0.07 1.43 11.10
CA TYR A 65 0.00 1.08 12.51
C TYR A 65 0.48 -0.35 12.81
N ASP A 66 1.41 -0.87 12.01
CA ASP A 66 2.04 -2.20 12.16
C ASP A 66 1.05 -3.39 12.12
N GLY A 67 -0.12 -3.18 11.52
CA GLY A 67 -1.22 -4.14 11.54
C GLY A 67 -1.94 -4.24 12.89
N SER A 68 -1.90 -3.19 13.72
CA SER A 68 -2.62 -3.16 15.00
C SER A 68 -4.06 -2.70 14.83
N VAL A 69 -5.00 -3.64 14.96
CA VAL A 69 -6.45 -3.34 15.03
C VAL A 69 -6.77 -2.35 16.15
N GLN A 70 -6.08 -2.46 17.29
CA GLN A 70 -6.31 -1.59 18.45
C GLN A 70 -5.91 -0.15 18.16
N LYS A 71 -4.71 0.07 17.59
CA LYS A 71 -4.26 1.41 17.22
C LYS A 71 -5.17 2.03 16.16
N VAL A 72 -5.54 1.27 15.12
CA VAL A 72 -6.46 1.77 14.09
C VAL A 72 -7.81 2.15 14.68
N ALA A 73 -8.38 1.33 15.58
CA ALA A 73 -9.65 1.62 16.25
C ALA A 73 -9.59 2.90 17.09
N GLN A 74 -8.48 3.12 17.81
CA GLN A 74 -8.26 4.34 18.59
C GLN A 74 -8.20 5.58 17.69
N GLU A 75 -7.46 5.50 16.59
CA GLU A 75 -7.18 6.64 15.73
C GLU A 75 -8.34 7.02 14.82
N THR A 76 -9.19 6.06 14.49
CA THR A 76 -10.40 6.28 13.70
C THR A 76 -11.65 6.49 14.56
N PHE A 77 -11.55 6.30 15.88
CA PHE A 77 -12.70 6.22 16.80
C PHE A 77 -13.75 5.17 16.39
N VAL A 78 -13.36 4.19 15.56
CA VAL A 78 -14.23 3.13 15.09
C VAL A 78 -14.04 1.90 15.96
N HIS A 79 -15.14 1.24 16.31
CA HIS A 79 -15.09 0.04 17.12
C HIS A 79 -14.28 -1.08 16.44
N ARG A 80 -13.46 -1.82 17.22
CA ARG A 80 -12.60 -2.92 16.74
C ARG A 80 -13.32 -3.97 15.89
N ASN A 81 -14.61 -4.20 16.12
CA ASN A 81 -15.39 -5.17 15.33
C ASN A 81 -15.55 -4.71 13.88
N THR A 82 -15.78 -3.42 13.67
CA THR A 82 -15.87 -2.85 12.33
C THR A 82 -14.51 -2.90 11.62
N ILE A 83 -13.41 -2.62 12.34
CA ILE A 83 -12.04 -2.77 11.81
C ILE A 83 -11.79 -4.22 11.38
N ASN A 84 -12.15 -5.20 12.22
CA ASN A 84 -12.01 -6.62 11.90
C ASN A 84 -12.87 -7.05 10.72
N TYR A 85 -14.09 -6.53 10.60
CA TYR A 85 -14.97 -6.80 9.46
C TYR A 85 -14.35 -6.30 8.15
N GLN A 86 -13.87 -5.06 8.12
CA GLN A 86 -13.21 -4.49 6.95
C GLN A 86 -11.93 -5.27 6.59
N LEU A 87 -11.11 -5.61 7.58
CA LEU A 87 -9.93 -6.47 7.36
C LEU A 87 -10.29 -7.84 6.79
N ALA A 88 -11.35 -8.48 7.30
CA ALA A 88 -11.78 -9.78 6.79
C ALA A 88 -12.21 -9.69 5.31
N LYS A 89 -12.90 -8.60 4.92
CA LYS A 89 -13.23 -8.34 3.52
C LYS A 89 -11.98 -8.15 2.66
N ILE A 90 -11.06 -7.31 3.10
CA ILE A 90 -9.80 -7.04 2.39
C ILE A 90 -8.98 -8.33 2.20
N LYS A 91 -8.81 -9.13 3.26
CA LYS A 91 -8.08 -10.39 3.20
C LYS A 91 -8.69 -11.34 2.17
N LYS A 92 -10.02 -11.41 2.11
CA LYS A 92 -10.74 -12.22 1.12
C LYS A 92 -10.54 -11.71 -0.31
N ILE A 93 -10.60 -10.40 -0.54
CA ILE A 93 -10.40 -9.78 -1.86
C ILE A 93 -8.97 -10.03 -2.36
N LEU A 94 -7.99 -9.84 -1.48
CA LEU A 94 -6.57 -9.99 -1.82
C LEU A 94 -6.10 -11.45 -1.85
N GLY A 95 -6.78 -12.36 -1.16
CA GLY A 95 -6.27 -13.71 -0.93
C GLY A 95 -5.01 -13.75 -0.05
N ASN A 96 -4.81 -12.72 0.78
CA ASN A 96 -3.64 -12.54 1.65
C ASN A 96 -4.12 -12.33 3.09
N ASN A 97 -3.55 -13.06 4.06
CA ASN A 97 -4.01 -13.02 5.46
C ASN A 97 -3.43 -11.87 6.29
N LEU A 98 -2.44 -11.15 5.77
CA LEU A 98 -1.76 -10.03 6.43
C LEU A 98 -1.24 -10.38 7.83
N LYS A 99 -0.89 -11.65 8.05
CA LYS A 99 -0.50 -12.20 9.36
C LYS A 99 1.00 -12.09 9.55
N THR A 100 1.77 -12.42 8.53
CA THR A 100 3.23 -12.41 8.61
C THR A 100 3.80 -11.05 8.22
N PHE A 101 5.08 -10.82 8.53
CA PHE A 101 5.81 -9.68 8.01
C PHE A 101 5.84 -9.72 6.48
N ASP A 102 6.24 -10.83 5.88
CA ASP A 102 6.34 -10.98 4.42
C ASP A 102 5.03 -10.71 3.70
N GLU A 103 3.92 -11.24 4.24
CA GLU A 103 2.57 -11.01 3.70
C GLU A 103 2.22 -9.51 3.70
N ARG A 104 2.58 -8.78 4.75
CA ARG A 104 2.34 -7.33 4.86
C ARG A 104 3.32 -6.53 4.02
N PHE A 105 4.59 -6.94 3.98
CA PHE A 105 5.64 -6.23 3.26
C PHE A 105 5.39 -6.19 1.77
N LYS A 106 4.89 -7.29 1.17
CA LYS A 106 4.48 -7.29 -0.25
C LYS A 106 3.43 -6.23 -0.56
N ILE A 107 2.46 -6.05 0.34
CA ILE A 107 1.42 -5.02 0.19
C ILE A 107 1.98 -3.61 0.41
N ILE A 108 2.85 -3.43 1.41
CA ILE A 108 3.55 -2.16 1.64
C ILE A 108 4.34 -1.78 0.38
N LEU A 109 5.13 -2.70 -0.16
CA LEU A 109 5.91 -2.47 -1.38
C LEU A 109 5.01 -2.09 -2.57
N ALA A 110 3.88 -2.78 -2.74
CA ALA A 110 2.92 -2.44 -3.80
C ALA A 110 2.34 -1.02 -3.63
N PHE A 111 2.09 -0.56 -2.39
CA PHE A 111 1.70 0.82 -2.14
C PHE A 111 2.81 1.82 -2.44
N GLU A 112 4.06 1.52 -2.05
CA GLU A 112 5.22 2.36 -2.34
C GLU A 112 5.46 2.50 -3.85
N ILE A 113 5.27 1.41 -4.60
CA ILE A 113 5.33 1.40 -6.07
C ILE A 113 4.23 2.28 -6.67
N ARG A 114 2.97 2.11 -6.21
CA ARG A 114 1.83 2.91 -6.66
C ARG A 114 2.04 4.41 -6.46
N ASP A 115 2.75 4.81 -5.40
CA ASP A 115 3.00 6.22 -5.11
C ASP A 115 4.09 6.84 -6.01
N ILE A 116 4.80 6.02 -6.79
CA ILE A 116 5.91 6.43 -7.68
C ILE A 116 5.51 6.35 -9.16
N LEU A 117 4.69 5.37 -9.52
CA LEU A 117 4.12 5.22 -10.86
C LEU A 117 3.15 6.38 -11.15
#